data_AF-A0A914T7H3-F1
#
_entry.id   AF-A0A914T7H3-F1
#
_cell.length_a   1.000
_cell.length_b   1.000
_cell.length_c   1.000
_cell.angle_alpha   90.00
_cell.angle_beta   90.00
_cell.angle_gamma   90.00
#
_symmetry.space_group_name_H-M   'P 1'
#
loop_
_entity.id
_entity.type
_entity.pdbx_description
1 polymer ?
#
loop_
_entity_poly.entity_id
_entity_poly.type
_entity_poly.pdbx_seq_one_letter_code
_entity_poly.pdbx_strand_id
1 'polypeptide(L)'
;MKNSALGLIAVISGAFVLRSAIKFIIQSWFLYKAPLYFTAFLLLFIYVSYELYFKRRRLPSGPTPFLIAGNMLSVLLNPNLDQLFLKWKQKFGGIYTFWMGPVPMVFVSDIEIMKRYFVKNAESFSHRWRNFITDSMLG
;
A
#
# COMPACT_ATOMS: atom_id res chain seq x y z
N MET A 1 59.41 2.48 -37.68
CA MET A 1 58.10 1.78 -37.69
C MET A 1 57.79 0.98 -36.42
N LYS A 2 58.75 0.35 -35.71
CA LYS A 2 58.44 -0.42 -34.47
C LYS A 2 57.95 0.42 -33.28
N ASN A 3 58.46 1.64 -33.12
CA ASN A 3 58.15 2.47 -31.94
C ASN A 3 56.71 3.04 -31.93
N SER A 4 56.09 3.24 -33.11
CA SER A 4 54.71 3.70 -33.22
C SER A 4 53.69 2.60 -32.89
N ALA A 5 53.99 1.35 -33.25
CA ALA A 5 53.14 0.20 -32.91
C ALA A 5 53.12 -0.08 -31.40
N LEU A 6 54.27 0.03 -30.73
CA LEU A 6 54.37 -0.16 -29.27
C LEU A 6 53.58 0.91 -28.50
N GLY A 7 53.61 2.16 -28.95
CA GLY A 7 52.81 3.24 -28.35
C GLY A 7 51.30 3.01 -28.47
N LEU A 8 50.83 2.52 -29.63
CA LEU A 8 49.41 2.23 -29.87
C LEU A 8 48.91 1.09 -28.96
N ILE A 9 49.71 0.02 -28.80
CA ILE A 9 49.38 -1.13 -27.94
C ILE A 9 49.30 -0.71 -26.47
N ALA A 10 50.21 0.15 -26.00
CA ALA A 10 50.19 0.66 -24.63
C ALA A 10 48.94 1.51 -24.35
N VAL A 11 48.51 2.35 -25.29
CA VAL A 11 47.30 3.17 -25.18
C VAL A 11 46.03 2.29 -25.13
N ILE A 12 45.94 1.29 -26.01
CA ILE A 12 44.81 0.35 -26.06
C ILE A 12 44.75 -0.48 -24.76
N SER A 13 45.90 -0.94 -24.28
CA SER A 13 46.02 -1.68 -23.02
C SER A 13 45.59 -0.83 -21.82
N GLY A 14 46.06 0.42 -21.74
CA GLY A 14 45.68 1.36 -20.69
C GLY A 14 44.17 1.68 -20.68
N ALA A 15 43.59 1.92 -21.85
CA ALA A 15 42.15 2.15 -22.00
C ALA A 15 41.31 0.91 -21.60
N PHE A 16 41.79 -0.30 -21.92
CA PHE A 16 41.15 -1.55 -21.53
C PHE A 16 41.19 -1.78 -20.01
N VAL A 17 42.35 -1.55 -19.39
CA VAL A 17 42.50 -1.66 -17.92
C VAL A 17 41.60 -0.64 -17.22
N LEU A 18 41.58 0.61 -17.68
CA LEU A 18 40.74 1.66 -17.12
C LEU A 18 39.25 1.31 -17.23
N ARG A 19 38.77 0.87 -18.41
CA ARG A 19 37.38 0.44 -18.60
C ARG A 19 37.00 -0.73 -17.71
N SER A 20 37.92 -1.68 -17.52
CA SER A 20 37.70 -2.86 -16.67
C SER A 20 37.66 -2.47 -15.18
N ALA A 21 38.54 -1.57 -14.74
CA ALA A 21 38.54 -1.03 -13.39
C ALA A 21 37.26 -0.23 -13.09
N ILE A 22 36.81 0.62 -14.02
CA ILE A 22 35.55 1.37 -13.89
C ILE A 22 34.36 0.40 -13.76
N LYS A 23 34.29 -0.62 -14.62
CA LYS A 23 33.24 -1.65 -14.53
C LYS A 23 33.28 -2.39 -13.19
N PHE A 24 34.47 -2.77 -12.72
CA PHE A 24 34.64 -3.46 -11.44
C PHE A 24 34.19 -2.59 -10.27
N ILE A 25 34.53 -1.30 -10.27
CA ILE A 25 34.08 -0.35 -9.25
C ILE A 25 32.56 -0.23 -9.29
N ILE A 26 31.95 0.03 -10.45
CA ILE A 26 30.48 0.14 -10.57
C ILE A 26 29.80 -1.16 -10.12
N GLN A 27 30.35 -2.33 -10.47
CA GLN A 27 29.82 -3.63 -10.09
C GLN A 27 29.96 -3.88 -8.59
N SER A 28 31.10 -3.56 -7.99
CA SER A 28 31.30 -3.61 -6.55
C SER A 28 30.30 -2.69 -5.84
N TRP A 29 30.04 -1.52 -6.43
CA TRP A 29 29.07 -0.56 -5.92
C TRP A 29 27.63 -1.09 -5.94
N PHE A 30 27.26 -1.72 -7.04
CA PHE A 30 25.97 -2.38 -7.20
C PHE A 30 25.81 -3.56 -6.24
N LEU A 31 26.83 -4.40 -6.10
CA LEU A 31 26.79 -5.59 -5.24
C LEU A 31 26.64 -5.25 -3.76
N TYR A 32 27.29 -4.18 -3.27
CA TYR A 32 27.12 -3.79 -1.86
C TYR A 32 25.77 -3.14 -1.57
N LYS A 33 25.13 -2.48 -2.54
CA LYS A 33 23.77 -1.90 -2.40
C LYS A 33 22.64 -2.89 -2.69
N ALA A 34 22.89 -3.94 -3.46
CA ALA A 34 21.90 -4.98 -3.78
C ALA A 34 21.15 -5.54 -2.55
N PRO A 35 21.80 -5.93 -1.43
CA PRO A 35 21.07 -6.41 -0.25
C PRO A 35 20.20 -5.31 0.37
N LEU A 36 20.63 -4.04 0.33
CA LEU A 36 19.81 -2.93 0.83
C LEU A 36 18.52 -2.78 0.02
N TYR A 37 18.60 -2.79 -1.31
CA TYR A 37 17.41 -2.73 -2.17
C TYR A 37 16.51 -3.95 -1.99
N PHE A 38 17.09 -5.15 -1.85
CA PHE A 38 16.34 -6.37 -1.61
C PHE A 38 15.58 -6.32 -0.27
N THR A 39 16.24 -5.89 0.81
CA THR A 39 15.58 -5.74 2.11
C THR A 39 14.47 -4.69 2.08
N ALA A 40 14.69 -3.54 1.43
CA ALA A 40 13.66 -2.52 1.26
C ALA A 40 12.45 -3.05 0.46
N PHE A 41 12.70 -3.78 -0.63
CA PHE A 41 11.65 -4.43 -1.41
C PHE A 41 10.88 -5.45 -0.58
N LEU A 42 11.57 -6.29 0.20
CA LEU A 42 10.93 -7.29 1.05
C LEU A 42 10.05 -6.64 2.12
N LEU A 43 10.54 -5.59 2.78
CA LEU A 43 9.77 -4.84 3.78
C LEU A 43 8.52 -4.20 3.15
N LEU A 44 8.67 -3.58 1.98
CA LEU A 44 7.54 -3.01 1.24
C LEU A 44 6.53 -4.10 0.86
N PHE A 45 6.99 -5.24 0.36
CA PHE A 45 6.14 -6.36 -0.03
C PHE A 45 5.38 -6.93 1.18
N ILE A 46 6.04 -7.09 2.33
CA ILE A 46 5.41 -7.53 3.58
C ILE A 46 4.38 -6.50 4.03
N TYR A 47 4.71 -5.21 4.02
CA TYR A 47 3.79 -4.14 4.40
C TYR A 47 2.54 -4.11 3.51
N VAL A 48 2.71 -4.14 2.19
CA VAL A 48 1.61 -4.15 1.22
C VAL A 48 0.75 -5.40 1.37
N SER A 49 1.38 -6.58 1.54
CA SER A 49 0.66 -7.84 1.76
C SER A 49 -0.13 -7.81 3.08
N TYR A 50 0.46 -7.23 4.13
CA TYR A 50 -0.22 -7.07 5.41
C TYR A 50 -1.44 -6.16 5.29
N GLU A 51 -1.30 -4.98 4.70
CA GLU A 51 -2.38 -3.99 4.53
C GLU A 51 -3.49 -4.49 3.58
N LEU A 52 -3.14 -5.06 2.43
CA LEU A 52 -4.12 -5.41 1.39
C LEU A 52 -4.74 -6.79 1.55
N TYR A 53 -4.09 -7.71 2.28
CA TYR A 53 -4.57 -9.08 2.46
C TYR A 53 -4.78 -9.44 3.93
N PHE A 54 -3.73 -9.41 4.76
CA PHE A 54 -3.81 -9.97 6.12
C PHE A 54 -4.82 -9.25 7.01
N LYS A 55 -4.85 -7.91 6.99
CA LYS A 55 -5.82 -7.10 7.75
C LYS A 55 -7.26 -7.29 7.26
N ARG A 56 -7.45 -7.66 5.99
CA ARG A 56 -8.77 -7.72 5.33
C ARG A 56 -9.40 -9.11 5.31
N ARG A 57 -8.63 -10.17 5.53
CA ARG A 57 -9.05 -11.59 5.36
C ARG A 57 -10.25 -12.05 6.20
N ARG A 58 -10.61 -11.33 7.28
CA ARG A 58 -11.75 -11.66 8.16
C ARG A 58 -12.88 -10.63 8.08
N LEU A 59 -12.77 -9.67 7.17
CA LEU A 59 -13.75 -8.60 7.00
C LEU A 59 -14.61 -8.90 5.77
N PRO A 60 -15.85 -8.39 5.73
CA PRO A 60 -16.66 -8.40 4.52
C PRO A 60 -15.90 -7.80 3.33
N SER A 61 -16.23 -8.28 2.13
CA SER A 61 -15.67 -7.75 0.88
C SER A 61 -15.92 -6.25 0.74
N GLY A 62 -15.12 -5.57 -0.07
CA GLY A 62 -15.26 -4.12 -0.23
C GLY A 62 -14.18 -3.51 -1.11
N PRO A 63 -14.27 -2.20 -1.38
CA PRO A 63 -13.34 -1.51 -2.25
C PRO A 63 -11.90 -1.66 -1.73
N THR A 64 -10.95 -1.82 -2.64
CA THR A 64 -9.53 -1.93 -2.28
C THR A 64 -9.05 -0.58 -1.75
N PRO A 65 -8.47 -0.51 -0.54
CA PRO A 65 -7.96 0.72 0.02
C PRO A 65 -6.64 1.14 -0.61
N PHE A 66 -6.37 2.44 -0.64
CA PHE A 66 -5.01 2.96 -0.80
C PHE A 66 -4.20 2.70 0.46
N LEU A 67 -2.88 2.49 0.30
CA LEU A 67 -1.98 1.99 1.36
C LEU A 67 -1.95 2.81 2.65
N ILE A 68 -2.25 4.10 2.60
CA ILE A 68 -2.21 5.00 3.78
C ILE A 68 -3.59 5.60 4.05
N ALA A 69 -4.21 6.22 3.04
CA ALA A 69 -5.48 6.93 3.19
C ALA A 69 -6.71 6.01 3.22
N GLY A 70 -6.58 4.71 2.95
CA GLY A 70 -7.73 3.83 2.81
C GLY A 70 -8.56 4.20 1.59
N ASN A 71 -9.88 4.26 1.74
CA ASN A 71 -10.85 4.72 0.74
C ASN A 71 -11.25 6.20 0.93
N MET A 72 -10.59 6.94 1.84
CA MET A 72 -10.94 8.34 2.12
C MET A 72 -10.88 9.22 0.88
N LEU A 73 -9.91 9.01 -0.01
CA LEU A 73 -9.82 9.79 -1.25
C LEU A 73 -11.07 9.61 -2.12
N SER A 74 -11.59 8.38 -2.21
CA SER A 74 -12.85 8.11 -2.91
C SER A 74 -14.03 8.79 -2.21
N VAL A 75 -14.07 8.79 -0.88
CA VAL A 75 -15.16 9.45 -0.13
C VAL A 75 -15.09 10.97 -0.28
N LEU A 76 -13.93 11.58 -0.08
CA LEU A 76 -13.73 13.03 -0.07
C LEU A 76 -13.86 13.67 -1.45
N LEU A 77 -13.42 12.99 -2.51
CA LEU A 77 -13.49 13.52 -3.87
C LEU A 77 -14.83 13.27 -4.57
N ASN A 78 -15.69 12.39 -4.05
CA ASN A 78 -17.00 12.16 -4.64
C ASN A 78 -18.02 13.16 -4.09
N PRO A 79 -18.59 14.04 -4.92
CA PRO A 79 -19.57 15.04 -4.46
C PRO A 79 -20.91 14.41 -4.05
N ASN A 80 -21.18 13.16 -4.47
CA ASN A 80 -22.40 12.44 -4.13
C ASN A 80 -22.05 11.10 -3.44
N LEU A 81 -22.06 11.12 -2.10
CA LEU A 81 -21.75 9.95 -1.28
C LEU A 81 -22.80 8.84 -1.40
N ASP A 82 -24.07 9.20 -1.51
CA ASP A 82 -25.15 8.23 -1.64
C ASP A 82 -24.99 7.37 -2.90
N GLN A 83 -24.64 8.00 -4.02
CA GLN A 83 -24.34 7.28 -5.26
C GLN A 83 -23.09 6.39 -5.13
N LEU A 84 -22.05 6.85 -4.41
CA LEU A 84 -20.85 6.05 -4.17
C LEU A 84 -21.18 4.80 -3.35
N PHE A 85 -21.89 4.95 -2.23
CA PHE A 85 -22.30 3.85 -1.38
C PHE A 85 -23.28 2.91 -2.07
N LEU A 86 -24.16 3.43 -2.94
CA LEU A 86 -25.03 2.62 -3.79
C LEU A 86 -24.23 1.77 -4.78
N LYS A 87 -23.22 2.35 -5.44
CA LYS A 87 -22.31 1.60 -6.34
C LYS A 87 -21.55 0.51 -5.59
N TRP A 88 -21.08 0.79 -4.38
CA TRP A 88 -20.43 -0.22 -3.55
C TRP A 88 -21.40 -1.31 -3.09
N LYS A 89 -22.62 -0.95 -2.70
CA LYS A 89 -23.68 -1.93 -2.41
C LYS A 89 -23.94 -2.84 -3.60
N GLN A 90 -24.09 -2.27 -4.80
CA GLN A 90 -24.33 -3.05 -6.03
C GLN A 90 -23.16 -4.01 -6.34
N LYS A 91 -21.93 -3.62 -6.01
CA LYS A 91 -20.72 -4.40 -6.31
C LYS A 91 -20.39 -5.46 -5.24
N PHE A 92 -20.57 -5.14 -3.97
CA PHE A 92 -20.11 -5.94 -2.83
C PHE A 92 -21.25 -6.55 -2.01
N GLY A 93 -22.49 -6.10 -2.23
CA GLY A 93 -23.68 -6.56 -1.53
C GLY A 93 -24.10 -5.67 -0.37
N GLY A 94 -25.06 -6.16 0.41
CA GLY A 94 -25.67 -5.47 1.55
C GLY A 94 -24.75 -5.16 2.72
N ILE A 95 -23.62 -5.86 2.82
CA ILE A 95 -22.59 -5.69 3.85
C ILE A 95 -21.24 -5.60 3.15
N TYR A 96 -20.52 -4.51 3.36
CA TYR A 96 -19.19 -4.33 2.79
C TYR A 96 -18.27 -3.51 3.70
N THR A 97 -16.96 -3.63 3.49
CA THR A 97 -15.96 -2.90 4.28
C THR A 97 -15.24 -1.85 3.44
N PHE A 98 -15.24 -0.60 3.88
CA PHE A 98 -14.33 0.42 3.34
C PHE A 98 -13.42 0.94 4.45
N TRP A 99 -12.27 1.51 4.09
CA TRP A 99 -11.26 1.92 5.06
C TRP A 99 -11.19 3.45 5.18
N MET A 100 -11.18 3.96 6.41
CA MET A 100 -10.91 5.36 6.71
C MET A 100 -9.49 5.44 7.26
N GLY A 101 -8.52 5.72 6.39
CA GLY A 101 -7.10 5.57 6.72
C GLY A 101 -6.82 4.13 7.17
N PRO A 102 -6.25 3.90 8.37
CA PRO A 102 -5.96 2.57 8.89
C PRO A 102 -7.18 1.87 9.52
N VAL A 103 -8.35 2.51 9.60
CA VAL A 103 -9.51 1.99 10.33
C VAL A 103 -10.55 1.38 9.39
N PRO A 104 -10.90 0.10 9.54
CA PRO A 104 -11.94 -0.53 8.74
C PRO A 104 -13.34 -0.13 9.23
N MET A 105 -14.20 0.27 8.29
CA MET A 105 -15.60 0.58 8.52
C MET A 105 -16.47 -0.45 7.82
N VAL A 106 -17.21 -1.25 8.60
CA VAL A 106 -18.21 -2.20 8.07
C VAL A 106 -19.52 -1.46 7.86
N PHE A 107 -19.92 -1.33 6.61
CA PHE A 107 -21.16 -0.68 6.20
C PHE A 107 -22.26 -1.72 6.00
N VAL A 108 -23.42 -1.48 6.59
CA VAL A 108 -24.62 -2.31 6.43
C VAL A 108 -25.67 -1.47 5.74
N SER A 109 -26.17 -1.94 4.59
CA SER A 109 -27.08 -1.19 3.70
C SER A 109 -28.41 -1.89 3.42
N ASP A 110 -28.61 -3.10 3.96
CA ASP A 110 -29.86 -3.85 3.84
C ASP A 110 -30.68 -3.78 5.13
N ILE A 111 -31.97 -3.46 4.99
CA ILE A 111 -32.89 -3.19 6.10
C ILE A 111 -33.03 -4.41 7.03
N GLU A 112 -33.13 -5.62 6.48
CA GLU A 112 -33.26 -6.85 7.28
C GLU A 112 -32.00 -7.11 8.13
N ILE A 113 -30.84 -6.81 7.56
CA ILE A 113 -29.54 -6.97 8.22
C ILE A 113 -29.36 -5.88 9.28
N MET A 114 -29.74 -4.63 8.99
CA MET A 114 -29.77 -3.55 9.97
C MET A 114 -30.66 -3.92 11.17
N LYS A 115 -31.88 -4.41 10.93
CA LYS A 115 -32.78 -4.87 12.01
C LYS A 115 -32.14 -5.99 12.84
N ARG A 116 -31.41 -6.91 12.21
CA ARG A 116 -30.71 -7.98 12.92
C ARG A 116 -29.61 -7.45 13.83
N TYR A 117 -28.73 -6.56 13.34
CA TYR A 117 -27.57 -6.11 14.13
C TYR A 117 -27.91 -4.95 15.07
N PHE A 118 -28.63 -3.94 14.59
CA PHE A 118 -28.84 -2.68 15.31
C PHE A 118 -30.15 -2.63 16.11
N VAL A 119 -31.06 -3.59 15.93
CA VAL A 119 -32.29 -3.68 16.74
C VAL A 119 -32.26 -4.93 17.62
N LYS A 120 -32.18 -6.13 17.02
CA LYS A 120 -32.23 -7.39 17.78
C LYS A 120 -30.99 -7.62 18.65
N ASN A 121 -29.82 -7.16 18.21
CA ASN A 121 -28.55 -7.30 18.91
C ASN A 121 -27.94 -5.94 19.30
N ALA A 122 -28.79 -4.94 19.54
CA ALA A 122 -28.36 -3.56 19.75
C ALA A 122 -27.29 -3.41 20.84
N GLU A 123 -27.39 -4.19 21.93
CA GLU A 123 -26.42 -4.16 23.04
C GLU A 123 -24.99 -4.45 22.54
N SER A 124 -24.79 -5.52 21.76
CA SER A 124 -23.48 -5.91 21.22
C SER A 124 -22.87 -4.88 20.25
N PHE A 125 -23.71 -4.05 19.62
CA PHE A 125 -23.27 -3.02 18.65
C PHE A 125 -23.41 -1.59 19.19
N SER A 126 -23.75 -1.42 20.48
CA SER A 126 -23.93 -0.10 21.10
C SER A 126 -22.62 0.55 21.54
N HIS A 127 -21.53 -0.23 21.61
CA HIS A 127 -20.21 0.27 21.97
C HIS A 127 -19.72 1.30 20.95
N ARG A 128 -19.45 2.51 21.44
CA ARG A 128 -18.92 3.59 20.63
C ARG A 128 -17.41 3.46 20.53
N TRP A 129 -16.88 3.69 19.33
CA TRP A 129 -15.46 3.87 19.16
C TRP A 129 -15.03 5.13 19.91
N ARG A 130 -14.18 4.97 20.93
CA ARG A 130 -13.52 6.10 21.59
C ARG A 130 -12.37 6.57 20.73
N ASN A 131 -12.43 7.81 20.27
CA ASN A 131 -11.35 8.49 19.59
C ASN A 131 -11.04 9.79 20.34
N PHE A 132 -9.75 10.06 20.52
CA PHE A 132 -9.27 11.24 21.23
C PHE A 132 -9.88 12.54 20.68
N ILE A 133 -10.04 12.62 19.35
CA ILE A 133 -10.60 13.79 18.68
C ILE A 133 -12.04 14.06 19.14
N THR A 134 -12.94 13.09 19.07
CA THR A 134 -14.36 13.33 19.42
C THR A 134 -14.54 13.51 20.93
N ASP A 135 -13.80 12.76 21.75
CA ASP A 135 -13.83 12.93 23.21
C ASP A 135 -13.28 14.31 23.64
N SER A 136 -12.34 14.90 22.89
CA SER A 136 -11.77 16.24 23.17
C SER A 136 -12.59 17.42 22.63
N MET A 137 -13.38 17.22 21.58
CA MET A 137 -14.17 18.28 20.92
C MET A 137 -15.62 18.35 21.37
N LEU A 138 -16.19 17.23 21.82
CA LEU A 138 -17.57 17.13 22.30
C LEU A 138 -17.65 16.91 23.83
N GLY A 139 -16.50 17.02 24.52
CA GLY A 139 -16.38 16.94 25.98
C GLY A 139 -16.73 18.26 26.66
#